data_AF-A0A7V3SBR0-F1
#
_entry.id   AF-A0A7V3SBR0-F1
#
_cell.length_a   1.000
_cell.length_b   1.000
_cell.length_c   1.000
_cell.angle_alpha   90.00
_cell.angle_beta   90.00
_cell.angle_gamma   90.00
#
_symmetry.space_group_name_H-M   'P 1'
#
loop_
_entity.id
_entity.type
_entity.pdbx_description
1 polymer ?
#
loop_
_entity_poly.entity_id
_entity_poly.type
_entity_poly.pdbx_seq_one_letter_code
_entity_poly.pdbx_strand_id
1 'polypeptide(L)'
;MLTIKVIMNSCMEEVLAFKCCNIPNQNLEMHVRNVGDRPVTVLSRFSLENDRAVWDYGLLFPPWEQTLAPGEAVAYYCSMDPLLWEQYAVISLFDKEGRVYRFPTREITEYPTCGADGTL
;
A
#
# COMPACT_ATOMS: atom_id res chain seq x y z
N MET A 1 15.94 -5.60 -3.61
CA MET A 1 14.92 -6.47 -2.98
C MET A 1 13.98 -5.57 -2.22
N LEU A 2 12.67 -5.80 -2.27
CA LEU A 2 11.68 -4.99 -1.55
C LEU A 2 11.04 -5.82 -0.44
N THR A 3 10.67 -5.16 0.65
CA THR A 3 9.74 -5.68 1.66
C THR A 3 8.59 -4.72 1.79
N ILE A 4 7.40 -5.23 2.06
CA ILE A 4 6.22 -4.39 2.28
C ILE A 4 5.60 -4.67 3.64
N LYS A 5 4.96 -3.65 4.20
CA LYS A 5 3.98 -3.77 5.26
C LYS A 5 2.73 -3.03 4.79
N VAL A 6 1.62 -3.74 4.66
CA VAL A 6 0.32 -3.11 4.38
C VAL A 6 -0.46 -3.02 5.70
N ILE A 7 -1.31 -2.02 5.81
CA ILE A 7 -2.10 -1.72 6.99
C ILE A 7 -3.49 -1.34 6.49
N MET A 8 -4.47 -2.18 6.76
CA MET A 8 -5.87 -1.88 6.50
C MET A 8 -6.48 -1.10 7.66
N ASN A 9 -7.43 -0.22 7.33
CA ASN A 9 -8.14 0.66 8.25
C ASN A 9 -7.22 1.57 9.09
N SER A 10 -6.15 2.09 8.47
CA SER A 10 -5.25 3.04 9.14
C SER A 10 -5.96 4.36 9.50
N CYS A 11 -5.54 5.02 10.59
CA CYS A 11 -6.05 6.37 10.94
C CYS A 11 -5.46 7.48 10.06
N MET A 12 -4.73 7.15 8.99
CA MET A 12 -4.00 8.14 8.19
C MET A 12 -4.92 9.04 7.39
N GLU A 13 -6.17 8.65 7.14
CA GLU A 13 -7.16 9.53 6.51
C GLU A 13 -7.29 10.87 7.27
N GLU A 14 -7.39 10.87 8.60
CA GLU A 14 -7.51 12.09 9.39
C GLU A 14 -6.28 13.00 9.24
N VAL A 15 -5.08 12.40 9.14
CA VAL A 15 -3.82 13.11 8.97
C VAL A 15 -3.67 13.66 7.55
N LEU A 16 -4.06 12.88 6.53
CA LEU A 16 -3.98 13.27 5.12
C LEU A 16 -5.03 14.33 4.78
N ALA A 17 -6.26 14.19 5.28
CA ALA A 17 -7.33 15.17 5.12
C ALA A 17 -6.92 16.55 5.67
N PHE A 18 -6.16 16.57 6.76
CA PHE A 18 -5.62 17.80 7.35
C PHE A 18 -4.45 18.41 6.55
N LYS A 19 -3.55 17.58 5.99
CA LYS A 19 -2.26 18.07 5.45
C LYS A 19 -2.26 18.40 3.97
N CYS A 20 -2.90 17.61 3.11
CA CYS A 20 -3.00 17.93 1.68
C CYS A 20 -3.92 16.94 0.94
N CYS A 21 -4.64 17.47 -0.05
CA CYS A 21 -5.35 16.75 -1.11
C CYS A 21 -6.81 16.32 -0.85
N ASN A 22 -7.34 16.36 0.40
CA ASN A 22 -8.74 16.01 0.74
C ASN A 22 -9.22 14.71 0.06
N ILE A 23 -8.32 13.73 -0.05
CA ILE A 23 -8.60 12.46 -0.71
C ILE A 23 -9.34 11.59 0.30
N PRO A 24 -10.61 11.24 0.06
CA PRO A 24 -11.40 10.50 1.03
C PRO A 24 -10.97 9.03 1.11
N ASN A 25 -11.33 8.37 2.21
CA ASN A 25 -11.32 6.92 2.38
C ASN A 25 -9.95 6.28 2.14
N GLN A 26 -8.86 6.89 2.65
CA GLN A 26 -7.49 6.37 2.56
C GLN A 26 -7.24 5.30 3.62
N ASN A 27 -8.04 4.23 3.57
CA ASN A 27 -8.04 3.20 4.60
C ASN A 27 -6.92 2.15 4.40
N LEU A 28 -6.26 2.08 3.24
CA LEU A 28 -5.07 1.24 3.04
C LEU A 28 -3.81 2.09 3.08
N GLU A 29 -2.89 1.74 3.96
CA GLU A 29 -1.54 2.28 4.03
C GLU A 29 -0.53 1.17 3.70
N MET A 30 0.50 1.49 2.92
CA MET A 30 1.50 0.52 2.47
C MET A 30 2.91 1.10 2.59
N HIS A 31 3.71 0.53 3.48
CA HIS A 31 5.12 0.87 3.62
C HIS A 31 5.95 -0.04 2.74
N VAL A 32 6.68 0.54 1.80
CA VAL A 32 7.59 -0.17 0.91
C VAL A 32 9.01 0.21 1.28
N ARG A 33 9.85 -0.78 1.59
CA ARG A 33 11.27 -0.57 1.92
C ARG A 33 12.16 -1.30 0.95
N ASN A 34 13.23 -0.64 0.51
CA ASN A 34 14.30 -1.27 -0.24
C ASN A 34 15.32 -1.90 0.72
N VAL A 35 15.37 -3.23 0.72
CA VAL A 35 16.31 -4.03 1.51
C VAL A 35 17.41 -4.65 0.63
N GLY A 36 17.49 -4.24 -0.64
CA GLY A 36 18.57 -4.64 -1.55
C GLY A 36 19.80 -3.75 -1.45
N ASP A 37 20.74 -3.98 -2.36
CA ASP A 37 22.02 -3.28 -2.49
C ASP A 37 22.05 -2.19 -3.58
N ARG A 38 20.94 -2.02 -4.31
CA ARG A 38 20.81 -1.04 -5.40
C ARG A 38 19.52 -0.22 -5.27
N PRO A 39 19.49 1.03 -5.77
CA PRO A 39 18.27 1.80 -5.85
C PRO A 39 17.18 1.10 -6.67
N VAL A 40 15.92 1.29 -6.28
CA VAL A 40 14.73 0.78 -7.00
C VAL A 40 13.75 1.93 -7.19
N THR A 41 13.28 2.15 -8.40
CA THR A 41 12.20 3.12 -8.68
C THR A 41 10.86 2.38 -8.74
N VAL A 42 10.07 2.50 -7.67
CA VAL A 42 8.76 1.84 -7.52
C VAL A 42 7.69 2.70 -8.18
N LEU A 43 6.87 2.07 -9.03
CA LEU A 43 5.73 2.72 -9.67
C LEU A 43 4.59 2.94 -8.67
N SER A 44 3.84 4.03 -8.85
CA SER A 44 2.65 4.36 -8.03
C SER A 44 1.42 3.53 -8.43
N ARG A 45 1.57 2.20 -8.49
CA ARG A 45 0.50 1.24 -8.80
C ARG A 45 0.81 -0.12 -8.18
N PHE A 46 -0.22 -0.92 -7.93
CA PHE A 46 -0.10 -2.33 -7.58
C PHE A 46 -1.15 -3.17 -8.30
N SER A 47 -1.03 -4.48 -8.23
CA SER A 47 -2.13 -5.38 -8.57
C SER A 47 -2.42 -6.35 -7.44
N LEU A 48 -3.68 -6.78 -7.33
CA LEU A 48 -4.12 -7.86 -6.47
C LEU A 48 -4.44 -9.08 -7.31
N GLU A 49 -4.06 -10.26 -6.82
CA GLU A 49 -4.26 -11.53 -7.52
C GLU A 49 -4.82 -12.61 -6.58
N ASN A 50 -5.82 -13.33 -7.09
CA ASN A 50 -6.29 -14.59 -6.56
C ASN A 50 -6.34 -15.65 -7.67
N ASP A 51 -6.86 -16.83 -7.35
CA ASP A 51 -7.02 -17.97 -8.25
C ASP A 51 -7.94 -17.71 -9.45
N ARG A 52 -8.71 -16.62 -9.47
CA ARG A 52 -9.73 -16.32 -10.49
C ARG A 52 -9.49 -15.04 -11.28
N ALA A 53 -8.83 -14.05 -10.69
CA ALA A 53 -8.74 -12.71 -11.26
C ALA A 53 -7.47 -11.97 -10.80
N VAL A 54 -7.04 -11.05 -11.67
CA VAL A 54 -6.07 -9.99 -11.36
C VAL A 54 -6.79 -8.66 -11.42
N TRP A 55 -6.58 -7.80 -10.43
CA TRP A 55 -7.11 -6.46 -10.38
C TRP A 55 -5.99 -5.43 -10.26
N ASP A 56 -5.87 -4.55 -11.24
CA ASP A 56 -4.88 -3.48 -11.25
C ASP A 56 -5.42 -2.23 -10.53
N TYR A 57 -4.59 -1.66 -9.65
CA TYR A 57 -4.90 -0.45 -8.90
C TYR A 57 -3.85 0.64 -9.19
N GLY A 58 -4.29 1.74 -9.77
CA GLY A 58 -3.41 2.84 -10.25
C GLY A 58 -3.52 4.16 -9.48
N LEU A 59 -4.33 4.22 -8.42
CA LEU A 59 -4.63 5.47 -7.70
C LEU A 59 -3.97 5.49 -6.31
N LEU A 60 -2.64 5.32 -6.26
CA LEU A 60 -1.90 5.49 -5.01
C LEU A 60 -1.55 6.96 -4.78
N PHE A 61 -1.53 7.36 -3.51
CA PHE A 61 -0.91 8.59 -3.06
C PHE A 61 0.38 8.26 -2.30
N PRO A 62 1.51 8.94 -2.55
CA PRO A 62 1.72 9.93 -3.59
C PRO A 62 1.62 9.32 -5.02
N PRO A 63 1.07 10.04 -6.01
CA PRO A 63 0.82 9.50 -7.35
C PRO A 63 2.05 9.39 -8.25
N TRP A 64 3.22 9.86 -7.80
CA TRP A 64 4.46 9.81 -8.56
C TRP A 64 5.34 8.62 -8.16
N GLU A 65 6.19 8.20 -9.10
CA GLU A 65 7.20 7.16 -8.88
C GLU A 65 8.14 7.53 -7.72
N GLN A 66 8.55 6.54 -6.94
CA GLN A 66 9.44 6.72 -5.79
C GLN A 66 10.74 5.99 -6.02
N THR A 67 11.86 6.70 -6.05
CA THR A 67 13.18 6.07 -6.08
C THR A 67 13.69 5.89 -4.66
N LEU A 68 13.90 4.63 -4.27
CA LEU A 68 14.36 4.23 -2.95
C LEU A 68 15.81 3.75 -3.04
N ALA A 69 16.74 4.45 -2.39
CA ALA A 69 18.08 3.94 -2.15
C ALA A 69 18.06 2.72 -1.19
N PRO A 70 19.15 1.92 -1.13
CA PRO A 70 19.29 0.86 -0.14
C PRO A 70 18.98 1.35 1.29
N GLY A 71 18.05 0.70 1.96
CA GLY A 71 17.62 1.02 3.33
C GLY A 71 16.48 2.05 3.42
N GLU A 72 16.16 2.77 2.34
CA GLU A 72 15.07 3.76 2.33
C GLU A 72 13.68 3.11 2.24
N ALA A 73 12.67 3.87 2.66
CA ALA A 73 11.28 3.45 2.62
C ALA A 73 10.36 4.62 2.21
N VAL A 74 9.21 4.27 1.65
CA VAL A 74 8.11 5.18 1.33
C VAL A 74 6.79 4.58 1.78
N ALA A 75 5.82 5.45 2.07
CA ALA A 75 4.45 5.05 2.34
C ALA A 75 3.54 5.45 1.16
N TYR A 76 2.73 4.50 0.71
CA TYR A 76 1.62 4.72 -0.21
C TYR A 76 0.29 4.59 0.52
N TYR A 77 -0.71 5.29 0.00
CA TYR A 77 -2.06 5.32 0.56
C TYR A 77 -3.07 5.15 -0.58
N CYS A 78 -4.14 4.40 -0.33
CA CYS A 78 -5.28 4.36 -1.24
C CYS A 78 -6.56 3.97 -0.52
N SER A 79 -7.66 4.06 -1.27
CA SER A 79 -8.94 3.49 -0.86
C SER A 79 -9.03 2.03 -1.26
N MET A 80 -9.38 1.17 -0.33
CA MET A 80 -9.53 -0.27 -0.55
C MET A 80 -10.83 -0.76 0.07
N ASP A 81 -11.64 -1.46 -0.71
CA ASP A 81 -12.79 -2.19 -0.18
C ASP A 81 -12.29 -3.39 0.66
N PRO A 82 -12.61 -3.47 1.97
CA PRO A 82 -12.19 -4.59 2.81
C PRO A 82 -12.67 -5.95 2.30
N LEU A 83 -13.87 -6.04 1.73
CA LEU A 83 -14.39 -7.29 1.17
C LEU A 83 -13.62 -7.71 -0.07
N LEU A 84 -13.14 -6.74 -0.85
CA LEU A 84 -12.27 -7.01 -1.97
C LEU A 84 -10.90 -7.48 -1.47
N TRP A 85 -10.30 -6.78 -0.52
CA TRP A 85 -9.01 -7.11 0.08
C TRP A 85 -8.96 -8.57 0.59
N GLU A 86 -9.99 -9.03 1.30
CA GLU A 86 -10.10 -10.40 1.82
C GLU A 86 -10.07 -11.48 0.74
N GLN A 87 -10.51 -11.16 -0.49
CA GLN A 87 -10.59 -12.12 -1.60
C GLN A 87 -9.27 -12.33 -2.32
N TYR A 88 -8.28 -11.45 -2.14
CA TYR A 88 -7.01 -11.51 -2.86
C TYR A 88 -5.89 -12.05 -1.98
N ALA A 89 -5.08 -12.94 -2.54
CA ALA A 89 -4.03 -13.66 -1.82
C ALA A 89 -2.64 -13.05 -2.02
N VAL A 90 -2.45 -12.32 -3.11
CA VAL A 90 -1.15 -11.74 -3.49
C VAL A 90 -1.33 -10.28 -3.87
N ILE A 91 -0.40 -9.45 -3.42
CA ILE A 91 -0.20 -8.09 -3.90
C ILE A 91 1.11 -8.01 -4.69
N SER A 92 1.09 -7.34 -5.84
CA SER A 92 2.25 -7.16 -6.71
C SER A 92 2.61 -5.69 -6.88
N LEU A 93 3.87 -5.34 -6.64
CA LEU A 93 4.46 -4.03 -6.95
C LEU A 93 5.32 -4.12 -8.21
N PHE A 94 5.47 -2.99 -8.88
CA PHE A 94 6.19 -2.88 -10.14
C PHE A 94 7.28 -1.82 -10.03
N ASP A 95 8.46 -2.10 -10.60
CA ASP A 95 9.48 -1.06 -10.81
C ASP A 95 9.48 -0.55 -12.27
N LYS A 96 10.19 0.55 -12.52
CA LYS A 96 10.32 1.12 -13.86
C LYS A 96 11.09 0.21 -14.84
N GLU A 97 11.88 -0.72 -14.32
CA GLU A 97 12.60 -1.72 -15.11
C GLU A 97 11.71 -2.91 -15.54
N GLY A 98 10.43 -2.91 -15.13
CA GLY A 98 9.46 -3.94 -15.48
C GLY A 98 9.51 -5.19 -14.59
N ARG A 99 10.24 -5.15 -13.47
CA ARG A 99 10.24 -6.23 -12.48
C ARG A 99 8.97 -6.20 -11.64
N VAL A 100 8.55 -7.40 -11.23
CA VAL A 100 7.37 -7.61 -10.40
C VAL A 100 7.79 -8.17 -9.05
N TYR A 101 7.36 -7.53 -7.97
CA TYR A 101 7.60 -7.93 -6.59
C TYR A 101 6.29 -8.42 -5.99
N ARG A 102 6.20 -9.72 -5.65
CA ARG A 102 4.96 -10.36 -5.18
C ARG A 102 5.05 -10.64 -3.68
N PHE A 103 3.98 -10.34 -2.96
CA PHE A 103 3.89 -10.51 -1.51
C PHE A 103 2.54 -11.14 -1.13
N PRO A 104 2.48 -12.04 -0.15
CA PRO A 104 1.22 -12.57 0.35
C PRO A 104 0.44 -11.48 1.11
N THR A 105 -0.86 -11.38 0.89
CA THR A 105 -1.73 -10.40 1.59
C THR A 105 -2.05 -10.83 3.03
N ARG A 106 -1.87 -12.11 3.38
CA ARG A 106 -2.24 -12.66 4.70
C ARG A 106 -1.17 -12.50 5.78
N GLU A 107 0.05 -12.13 5.41
CA GLU A 107 1.15 -11.87 6.36
C GLU A 107 1.20 -10.39 6.80
N ILE A 108 0.14 -9.66 6.49
CA ILE A 108 0.04 -8.21 6.55
C ILE A 108 -0.73 -7.82 7.80
N THR A 109 -0.20 -6.84 8.53
CA THR A 109 -0.68 -6.46 9.87
C THR A 109 -1.96 -5.62 9.78
N GLU A 110 -3.08 -6.18 10.24
CA GLU A 110 -4.29 -5.42 10.54
C GLU A 110 -4.12 -4.68 11.88
N TYR A 111 -4.54 -3.42 11.94
CA TYR A 111 -4.57 -2.61 13.16
C TYR A 111 -6.03 -2.39 13.61
N PRO A 112 -6.25 -2.08 14.91
CA PRO A 112 -7.59 -1.73 15.38
C PRO A 112 -8.14 -0.52 14.60
N THR A 113 -9.43 -0.60 14.24
CA THR A 113 -10.17 0.50 13.61
C THR A 113 -10.18 1.74 14.50
N CYS A 114 -9.89 2.90 13.92
CA CYS A 114 -9.98 4.18 14.60
C CYS A 114 -11.47 4.46 14.90
N GLY A 115 -11.87 4.29 16.16
CA GLY A 115 -13.23 4.51 16.63
C GLY A 115 -14.08 3.24 16.80
N ALA A 116 -13.79 2.48 17.86
CA ALA A 116 -14.77 1.58 18.46
C ALA A 116 -15.17 1.97 19.90
N ASP A 117 -14.52 2.95 20.52
CA ASP A 117 -14.88 3.41 21.87
C ASP A 117 -15.02 4.94 21.88
N GLY A 118 -16.24 5.40 21.65
CA GLY A 118 -16.63 6.81 21.78
C GLY A 118 -16.57 7.28 23.23
N THR A 119 -15.37 7.57 23.73
CA THR A 119 -15.18 8.34 24.95
C THR A 119 -14.11 9.39 24.71
N LEU A 120 -14.58 10.64 24.56
CA LEU A 120 -13.79 11.86 24.74
C LEU A 120 -13.36 11.99 26.21
#